data_AF-A0A7L9BT10-F1
#
_entry.id   AF-A0A7L9BT10-F1
#
_cell.length_a   1.000
_cell.length_b   1.000
_cell.length_c   1.000
_cell.angle_alpha   90.00
_cell.angle_beta   90.00
_cell.angle_gamma   90.00
#
_symmetry.space_group_name_H-M   'P 1'
#
loop_
_entity.id
_entity.type
_entity.pdbx_description
1 polymer ?
#
loop_
_entity_poly.entity_id
_entity_poly.type
_entity_poly.pdbx_seq_one_letter_code
_entity_poly.pdbx_strand_id
1 'polypeptide(L)'
;MKPTECYRVLGLKHDAEPRELHRAFKRLVLRYHPDRCGDDPVSRARFCEVTEAYAVLKRLRERPAPTDEPMDVCPRCDRVELLFRTLGGGRMCADCLLNRRRRLLPMTLWESIRCVGVMALQALALYFIVSTIWTGDLQHGAAAMACALGGFGVLAYHAWQADVVER
;
A
#
# COMPACT_ATOMS: atom_id res chain seq x y z
N MET A 1 -6.83 -7.94 -20.86
CA MET A 1 -6.52 -6.52 -21.16
C MET A 1 -6.56 -5.68 -19.88
N LYS A 2 -5.64 -4.72 -19.69
CA LYS A 2 -5.68 -3.83 -18.50
C LYS A 2 -6.78 -2.76 -18.66
N PRO A 3 -7.44 -2.28 -17.58
CA PRO A 3 -8.48 -1.26 -17.69
C PRO A 3 -8.01 0.01 -18.40
N THR A 4 -6.79 0.47 -18.11
CA THR A 4 -6.15 1.64 -18.75
C THR A 4 -5.97 1.47 -20.26
N GLU A 5 -5.63 0.26 -20.72
CA GLU A 5 -5.54 -0.08 -22.14
C GLU A 5 -6.92 -0.07 -22.80
N CYS A 6 -7.95 -0.58 -22.13
CA CYS A 6 -9.33 -0.57 -22.65
C CYS A 6 -9.83 0.86 -22.94
N TYR A 7 -9.58 1.81 -22.03
CA TYR A 7 -9.92 3.22 -22.26
C TYR A 7 -9.18 3.81 -23.46
N ARG A 8 -7.90 3.45 -23.63
CA ARG A 8 -7.07 3.92 -24.75
C ARG A 8 -7.56 3.37 -26.09
N VAL A 9 -7.93 2.09 -26.16
CA VAL A 9 -8.49 1.47 -27.38
C VAL A 9 -9.81 2.10 -27.79
N LEU A 10 -10.65 2.45 -26.82
CA LEU A 10 -11.91 3.13 -27.08
C LEU A 10 -11.75 4.64 -27.32
N GLY A 11 -10.55 5.20 -27.12
CA GLY A 11 -10.26 6.62 -27.27
C GLY A 11 -10.93 7.51 -26.23
N LEU A 12 -11.11 6.99 -25.00
CA LEU A 12 -11.78 7.67 -23.90
C LEU A 12 -10.80 8.05 -22.78
N LYS A 13 -11.18 9.06 -22.00
CA LYS A 13 -10.51 9.38 -20.73
C LYS A 13 -10.96 8.39 -19.65
N HIS A 14 -10.15 8.23 -18.59
CA HIS A 14 -10.49 7.36 -17.46
C HIS A 14 -11.81 7.74 -16.77
N ASP A 15 -12.12 9.04 -16.75
CA ASP A 15 -13.33 9.61 -16.14
C ASP A 15 -14.53 9.68 -17.12
N ALA A 16 -14.49 8.98 -18.27
CA ALA A 16 -15.55 9.06 -19.28
C ALA A 16 -16.87 8.46 -18.79
N GLU A 17 -17.98 9.19 -18.93
CA GLU A 17 -19.31 8.79 -18.45
C GLU A 17 -19.79 7.46 -19.11
N PRO A 18 -20.64 6.63 -18.46
CA PRO A 18 -21.20 5.42 -19.09
C PRO A 18 -21.85 5.66 -20.46
N ARG A 19 -22.45 6.84 -20.64
CA ARG A 19 -23.03 7.28 -21.91
C ARG A 19 -21.96 7.48 -22.99
N GLU A 20 -20.82 8.05 -22.64
CA GLU A 20 -19.69 8.23 -23.55
C GLU A 20 -19.05 6.90 -23.93
N LEU A 21 -18.95 5.97 -22.98
CA LEU A 21 -18.47 4.61 -23.22
C LEU A 21 -19.30 3.90 -24.30
N HIS A 22 -20.63 3.94 -24.17
CA HIS A 22 -21.52 3.32 -25.16
C HIS A 22 -21.47 4.02 -26.53
N ARG A 23 -21.37 5.36 -26.55
CA ARG A 23 -21.23 6.13 -27.79
C ARG A 23 -19.92 5.83 -28.52
N ALA A 24 -18.80 5.75 -27.82
CA ALA A 24 -17.50 5.44 -28.40
C ALA A 24 -17.48 4.02 -28.99
N PHE A 25 -17.98 3.04 -28.23
CA PHE A 25 -18.16 1.66 -28.70
C PHE A 25 -18.98 1.60 -29.98
N LYS A 26 -20.17 2.22 -30.00
CA LYS A 26 -21.04 2.24 -31.19
C LYS A 26 -20.36 2.83 -32.42
N ARG A 27 -19.59 3.92 -32.26
CA ARG A 27 -18.83 4.53 -33.36
C ARG A 27 -17.76 3.60 -33.93
N LEU A 28 -17.02 2.91 -33.06
CA LEU A 28 -15.93 2.01 -33.49
C LEU A 28 -16.48 0.72 -34.11
N VAL A 29 -17.55 0.16 -33.55
CA VAL A 29 -18.25 -1.00 -34.12
C VAL A 29 -18.77 -0.70 -35.53
N LEU A 30 -19.40 0.45 -35.74
CA LEU A 30 -19.87 0.86 -37.07
C LEU A 30 -18.72 1.12 -38.05
N ARG A 31 -17.54 1.46 -37.57
CA ARG A 31 -16.35 1.69 -38.40
C ARG A 31 -15.68 0.39 -38.84
N TYR A 32 -15.66 -0.61 -37.97
CA TYR A 32 -15.00 -1.91 -38.21
C TYR A 32 -16.00 -3.05 -38.44
N HIS A 33 -17.25 -2.72 -38.78
CA HIS A 33 -18.27 -3.73 -39.04
C HIS A 33 -17.90 -4.54 -40.29
N PRO A 34 -18.02 -5.89 -40.27
CA PRO A 34 -17.65 -6.73 -41.43
C PRO A 34 -18.41 -6.35 -42.70
N ASP A 35 -19.66 -5.89 -42.56
CA ASP A 35 -20.49 -5.41 -43.68
C ASP A 35 -19.92 -4.18 -44.41
N ARG A 36 -19.13 -3.34 -43.73
CA ARG A 36 -18.53 -2.13 -44.32
C ARG A 36 -17.07 -2.29 -44.74
N CYS A 37 -16.34 -3.20 -44.08
CA CYS A 37 -14.91 -3.41 -44.30
C CYS A 37 -14.60 -4.68 -45.10
N GLY A 38 -15.59 -5.51 -45.40
CA GLY A 38 -15.39 -6.82 -46.02
C GLY A 38 -14.54 -7.75 -45.16
N ASP A 39 -13.82 -8.66 -45.83
CA ASP A 39 -12.93 -9.66 -45.19
C ASP A 39 -11.52 -9.13 -44.88
N ASP A 40 -11.39 -7.83 -44.58
CA ASP A 40 -10.10 -7.27 -44.16
C ASP A 40 -9.70 -7.80 -42.75
N PRO A 41 -8.59 -8.56 -42.63
CA PRO A 41 -8.16 -9.13 -41.36
C PRO A 41 -7.83 -8.06 -40.31
N VAL A 42 -7.45 -6.85 -40.73
CA VAL A 42 -7.13 -5.75 -39.81
C VAL A 42 -8.39 -5.21 -39.13
N SER A 43 -9.45 -5.03 -39.91
CA SER A 43 -10.76 -4.59 -39.41
C SER A 43 -11.38 -5.61 -38.45
N ARG A 44 -11.21 -6.91 -38.73
CA ARG A 44 -11.62 -7.99 -37.83
C ARG A 44 -10.87 -7.99 -36.49
N ALA A 45 -9.55 -7.82 -36.52
CA ALA A 45 -8.74 -7.75 -35.30
C ALA A 45 -9.14 -6.54 -34.42
N ARG A 46 -9.31 -5.35 -35.04
CA ARG A 46 -9.78 -4.13 -34.37
C ARG A 46 -11.17 -4.31 -33.76
N PHE A 47 -12.09 -4.98 -34.45
CA PHE A 47 -13.43 -5.25 -33.95
C PHE A 47 -13.42 -6.13 -32.69
N CYS A 48 -12.61 -7.20 -32.69
CA CYS A 48 -12.42 -8.06 -31.52
C CYS A 48 -11.86 -7.26 -30.34
N GLU A 49 -10.82 -6.46 -30.57
CA GLU A 49 -10.18 -5.65 -29.52
C GLU A 49 -11.14 -4.63 -28.89
N VAL A 50 -11.93 -3.93 -29.71
CA VAL A 50 -12.94 -2.96 -29.25
C VAL A 50 -14.04 -3.65 -28.43
N THR A 51 -14.47 -4.85 -28.84
CA THR A 51 -15.51 -5.62 -28.16
C THR A 51 -15.02 -6.13 -26.81
N GLU A 52 -13.79 -6.65 -26.75
CA GLU A 52 -13.16 -7.09 -25.49
C GLU A 52 -12.99 -5.91 -24.52
N ALA A 53 -12.47 -4.77 -25.00
CA ALA A 53 -12.32 -3.56 -24.21
C ALA A 53 -13.64 -3.08 -23.60
N TYR A 54 -14.72 -3.07 -24.39
CA TYR A 54 -16.06 -2.69 -23.91
C TYR A 54 -16.60 -3.67 -22.87
N ALA A 55 -16.46 -4.98 -23.10
CA ALA A 55 -16.93 -6.01 -22.16
C ALA A 55 -16.24 -5.91 -20.80
N VAL A 56 -14.94 -5.67 -20.77
CA VAL A 56 -14.16 -5.46 -19.54
C VAL A 56 -14.66 -4.23 -18.78
N LEU A 57 -14.78 -3.08 -19.44
CA LEU A 57 -15.23 -1.84 -18.80
C LEU A 57 -16.68 -1.92 -18.32
N LYS A 58 -17.57 -2.57 -19.08
CA LYS A 58 -18.96 -2.80 -18.69
C LYS A 58 -19.05 -3.64 -17.42
N ARG A 59 -18.30 -4.76 -17.36
CA ARG A 59 -18.26 -5.63 -16.17
C ARG A 59 -17.69 -4.93 -14.93
N LEU A 60 -16.68 -4.08 -15.11
CA LEU A 60 -16.08 -3.30 -14.02
C LEU A 60 -17.06 -2.29 -13.42
N ARG A 61 -17.93 -1.70 -14.27
CA ARG A 61 -18.98 -0.77 -13.83
C ARG A 61 -20.22 -1.46 -13.26
N GLU A 62 -20.55 -2.64 -13.77
CA GLU A 62 -21.72 -3.39 -13.33
C GLU A 62 -21.50 -4.15 -12.00
N ARG A 63 -20.26 -4.26 -11.50
CA ARG A 63 -20.02 -4.84 -10.17
C ARG A 63 -20.50 -3.83 -9.12
N PRO A 64 -21.62 -4.08 -8.42
CA PRO A 64 -22.12 -3.12 -7.45
C PRO A 64 -21.16 -3.07 -6.27
N ALA A 65 -20.55 -1.91 -6.02
CA ALA A 65 -20.05 -1.58 -4.70
C ALA A 65 -21.27 -1.24 -3.82
N PRO A 66 -21.31 -1.65 -2.54
CA PRO A 66 -22.40 -1.34 -1.62
C PRO A 66 -22.47 0.14 -1.21
N THR A 67 -21.72 1.04 -1.84
CA THR A 67 -21.68 2.47 -1.55
C THR A 67 -21.79 3.26 -2.86
N ASP A 68 -22.54 4.37 -2.85
CA ASP A 68 -22.74 5.30 -3.97
C ASP A 68 -21.47 6.07 -4.39
N GLU A 69 -20.29 5.60 -4.00
CA GLU A 69 -19.03 6.25 -4.33
C GLU A 69 -18.55 5.81 -5.72
N PRO A 70 -18.27 6.76 -6.63
CA PRO A 70 -17.79 6.43 -7.96
C PRO A 70 -16.42 5.75 -7.89
N MET A 71 -16.35 4.48 -8.32
CA MET A 71 -15.09 3.79 -8.54
C MET A 71 -14.35 4.38 -9.74
N ASP A 72 -13.05 4.59 -9.60
CA ASP A 72 -12.20 5.23 -10.62
C ASP A 72 -10.84 4.50 -10.69
N VAL A 73 -10.06 4.76 -11.74
CA VAL A 73 -8.78 4.08 -11.99
C VAL A 73 -7.68 4.73 -11.15
N CYS A 74 -7.02 3.95 -10.29
CA CYS A 74 -5.91 4.48 -9.52
C CYS A 74 -4.73 4.82 -10.44
N PRO A 75 -4.20 6.08 -10.43
CA PRO A 75 -3.10 6.49 -11.31
C PRO A 75 -1.76 5.80 -11.03
N ARG A 76 -1.68 5.01 -9.95
CA ARG A 76 -0.45 4.33 -9.53
C ARG A 76 -0.44 2.83 -9.85
N CYS A 77 -1.58 2.15 -9.75
CA CYS A 77 -1.68 0.70 -9.92
C CYS A 77 -2.65 0.26 -11.01
N ASP A 78 -3.33 1.19 -11.69
CA ASP A 78 -4.29 0.94 -12.77
C ASP A 78 -5.47 0.02 -12.40
N ARG A 79 -5.70 -0.23 -11.10
CA ARG A 79 -6.87 -0.97 -10.63
C ARG A 79 -8.06 -0.03 -10.47
N VAL A 80 -9.24 -0.55 -10.82
CA VAL A 80 -10.53 0.13 -10.61
C VAL A 80 -10.95 -0.14 -9.18
N GLU A 81 -10.80 0.88 -8.34
CA GLU A 81 -11.04 0.80 -6.91
C GLU A 81 -11.64 2.12 -6.42
N LEU A 82 -12.06 2.13 -5.16
CA LEU A 82 -12.49 3.33 -4.48
C LEU A 82 -11.27 4.24 -4.24
N LEU A 83 -11.31 5.47 -4.78
CA LEU A 83 -10.21 6.42 -4.68
C LEU A 83 -10.46 7.44 -3.56
N PHE A 84 -9.47 7.59 -2.68
CA PHE A 84 -9.47 8.53 -1.58
C PHE A 84 -8.65 9.77 -1.94
N ARG A 85 -9.01 10.94 -1.38
CA ARG A 85 -8.20 12.16 -1.54
C ARG A 85 -6.88 12.01 -0.79
N THR A 86 -5.78 12.32 -1.46
CA THR A 86 -4.46 12.40 -0.84
C THR A 86 -4.26 13.77 -0.19
N LEU A 87 -3.31 13.85 0.76
CA LEU A 87 -2.93 15.13 1.40
C LEU A 87 -2.41 16.18 0.41
N GLY A 88 -1.91 15.74 -0.76
CA GLY A 88 -1.44 16.63 -1.83
C GLY A 88 -2.50 16.98 -2.88
N GLY A 89 -3.79 16.68 -2.63
CA GLY A 89 -4.88 17.03 -3.54
C GLY A 89 -5.11 16.07 -4.72
N GLY A 90 -4.40 14.94 -4.79
CA GLY A 90 -4.64 13.87 -5.77
C GLY A 90 -5.68 12.85 -5.33
N ARG A 91 -5.99 11.85 -6.17
CA ARG A 91 -6.84 10.69 -5.84
C ARG A 91 -6.05 9.38 -6.00
N MET A 92 -6.07 8.50 -5.00
CA MET A 92 -5.38 7.20 -5.02
C MET A 92 -6.21 6.14 -4.28
N CYS A 93 -6.07 4.86 -4.65
CA CYS A 93 -6.76 3.79 -3.94
C CYS A 93 -6.19 3.56 -2.53
N ALA A 94 -6.97 2.95 -1.64
CA ALA A 94 -6.55 2.65 -0.26
C ALA A 94 -5.22 1.90 -0.22
N ASP A 95 -5.06 0.88 -1.05
CA ASP A 95 -3.81 0.12 -1.14
C ASP A 95 -2.65 1.02 -1.52
N CYS A 96 -2.76 1.84 -2.56
CA CYS A 96 -1.65 2.70 -2.99
C CYS A 96 -1.40 3.89 -2.05
N LEU A 97 -2.42 4.35 -1.34
CA LEU A 97 -2.36 5.41 -0.33
C LEU A 97 -1.66 4.91 0.95
N LEU A 98 -2.06 3.73 1.43
CA LEU A 98 -1.57 3.10 2.66
C LEU A 98 -0.27 2.32 2.44
N ASN A 99 -0.03 1.81 1.23
CA ASN A 99 1.21 1.16 0.82
C ASN A 99 2.27 2.19 0.38
N ARG A 100 2.46 3.27 1.16
CA ARG A 100 3.82 3.77 1.38
C ARG A 100 4.50 2.66 2.17
N ARG A 101 5.46 1.95 1.58
CA ARG A 101 6.25 0.89 2.23
C ARG A 101 6.60 1.23 3.68
N ARG A 102 5.74 0.85 4.61
CA ARG A 102 6.14 0.18 5.82
C ARG A 102 5.46 -1.16 5.70
N ARG A 103 6.16 -2.10 5.06
CA ARG A 103 6.12 -3.45 5.58
C ARG A 103 6.28 -3.23 7.08
N LEU A 104 5.33 -3.71 7.88
CA LEU A 104 5.72 -4.23 9.18
C LEU A 104 6.73 -5.34 8.82
N LEU A 105 7.97 -4.94 8.54
CA LEU A 105 9.06 -5.88 8.45
C LEU A 105 9.03 -6.55 9.83
N PRO A 106 9.15 -7.88 9.90
CA PRO A 106 9.56 -8.45 11.17
C PRO A 106 10.75 -7.63 11.64
N MET A 107 10.69 -7.10 12.87
CA MET A 107 11.80 -6.38 13.49
C MET A 107 13.07 -7.15 13.13
N THR A 108 14.10 -6.46 12.64
CA THR A 108 15.32 -7.15 12.23
C THR A 108 15.78 -8.02 13.41
N LEU A 109 16.38 -9.18 13.12
CA LEU A 109 16.86 -10.09 14.16
C LEU A 109 17.71 -9.32 15.20
N TRP A 110 18.47 -8.34 14.72
CA TRP A 110 19.30 -7.44 15.52
C TRP A 110 18.50 -6.55 16.48
N GLU A 111 17.42 -5.91 16.01
CA GLU A 111 16.53 -5.10 16.86
C GLU A 111 15.84 -5.96 17.92
N SER A 112 15.48 -7.20 17.57
CA SER A 112 14.86 -8.16 18.49
C SER A 112 15.83 -8.60 19.58
N ILE A 113 17.06 -9.00 19.22
CA ILE A 113 18.12 -9.35 20.17
C ILE A 113 18.40 -8.19 21.12
N ARG A 114 18.46 -6.96 20.58
CA ARG A 114 18.69 -5.75 21.37
C ARG A 114 17.58 -5.51 22.40
N CYS A 115 16.31 -5.56 21.99
CA CYS A 115 15.18 -5.35 22.89
C CYS A 115 15.13 -6.41 24.00
N VAL A 116 15.35 -7.69 23.65
CA VAL A 116 15.40 -8.78 24.63
C VAL A 116 16.58 -8.59 25.59
N GLY A 117 17.74 -8.15 25.11
CA GLY A 117 18.90 -7.85 25.95
C GLY A 117 18.64 -6.73 26.95
N VAL A 118 18.02 -5.62 26.54
CA VAL A 118 17.65 -4.53 27.45
C VAL A 118 16.63 -5.00 28.50
N MET A 119 15.61 -5.77 28.09
CA MET A 119 14.64 -6.34 29.03
C MET A 119 15.32 -7.26 30.06
N ALA A 120 16.25 -8.11 29.64
CA ALA A 120 17.00 -8.98 30.54
C ALA A 120 17.87 -8.19 31.54
N LEU A 121 18.55 -7.13 31.09
CA LEU A 121 19.36 -6.26 31.96
C LEU A 121 18.50 -5.54 33.01
N GLN A 122 17.31 -5.05 32.63
CA GLN A 122 16.41 -4.40 33.59
C GLN A 122 15.79 -5.42 34.56
N ALA A 123 15.49 -6.64 34.11
CA ALA A 123 15.04 -7.72 34.99
C ALA A 123 16.13 -8.11 36.02
N LEU A 124 17.41 -8.16 35.60
CA LEU A 124 18.53 -8.38 36.50
C LEU A 124 18.71 -7.23 37.50
N ALA A 125 18.54 -5.98 37.06
CA ALA A 125 18.56 -4.84 37.96
C ALA A 125 17.47 -4.94 39.04
N LEU A 126 16.24 -5.30 38.66
CA LEU A 126 15.15 -5.53 39.61
C LEU A 126 15.45 -6.68 40.57
N TYR A 127 16.02 -7.78 40.08
CA TYR A 127 16.43 -8.89 40.94
C TYR A 127 17.46 -8.45 41.99
N PHE A 128 18.49 -7.70 41.60
CA PHE A 128 19.48 -7.19 42.54
C PHE A 128 18.89 -6.19 43.54
N ILE A 129 17.93 -5.35 43.14
CA ILE A 129 17.20 -4.46 44.06
C ILE A 129 16.38 -5.26 45.08
N VAL A 130 15.71 -6.33 44.66
CA VAL A 130 15.00 -7.18 45.62
C VAL A 130 16.00 -7.87 46.55
N SER A 131 17.12 -8.35 46.01
CA SER A 131 18.18 -8.98 46.80
C SER A 131 18.76 -8.04 47.86
N THR A 132 19.01 -6.76 47.55
CA THR A 132 19.52 -5.79 48.54
C THR A 132 18.55 -5.55 49.67
N ILE A 133 17.25 -5.48 49.39
CA ILE A 133 16.21 -5.27 50.40
C ILE A 133 16.22 -6.43 51.42
N TRP A 134 16.52 -7.65 50.96
CA TRP A 134 16.56 -8.84 51.80
C TRP A 134 17.90 -9.05 52.53
N THR A 135 19.03 -8.79 51.88
CA THR A 135 20.36 -9.07 52.45
C THR A 135 21.01 -7.87 53.14
N GLY A 136 20.56 -6.65 52.83
CA GLY A 136 21.16 -5.40 53.32
C GLY A 136 22.57 -5.12 52.77
N ASP A 137 23.02 -5.90 51.79
CA ASP A 137 24.38 -5.80 51.26
C ASP A 137 24.50 -4.73 50.16
N LEU A 138 25.44 -3.81 50.37
CA LEU A 138 25.70 -2.68 49.46
C LEU A 138 26.23 -3.14 48.10
N GLN A 139 26.89 -4.30 48.01
CA GLN A 139 27.44 -4.82 46.74
C GLN A 139 26.32 -5.13 45.73
N HIS A 140 25.20 -5.69 46.20
CA HIS A 140 24.04 -5.97 45.38
C HIS A 140 23.39 -4.67 44.86
N GLY A 141 23.49 -3.57 45.63
CA GLY A 141 22.95 -2.26 45.25
C GLY A 141 23.77 -1.59 44.16
N ALA A 142 25.10 -1.69 44.27
CA ALA A 142 26.01 -1.24 43.22
C ALA A 142 25.79 -2.02 41.91
N ALA A 143 25.58 -3.34 41.99
CA ALA A 143 25.28 -4.19 40.83
C ALA A 143 23.94 -3.81 40.16
N ALA A 144 22.89 -3.57 40.95
CA ALA A 144 21.59 -3.11 40.44
C ALA A 144 21.70 -1.81 39.64
N MET A 145 22.41 -0.82 40.19
CA MET A 145 22.58 0.49 39.54
C MET A 145 23.37 0.37 38.23
N ALA A 146 24.41 -0.47 38.19
CA ALA A 146 25.18 -0.72 36.98
C ALA A 146 24.32 -1.34 35.87
N CYS A 147 23.51 -2.36 36.18
CA CYS A 147 22.61 -2.99 35.21
C CYS A 147 21.54 -2.03 34.68
N ALA A 148 20.94 -1.22 35.55
CA ALA A 148 19.93 -0.23 35.17
C ALA A 148 20.50 0.85 34.24
N LEU A 149 21.64 1.46 34.61
CA LEU A 149 22.30 2.48 33.80
C LEU A 149 22.77 1.93 32.45
N GLY A 150 23.27 0.68 32.42
CA GLY A 150 23.62 0.00 31.18
C GLY A 150 22.42 -0.19 30.25
N GLY A 151 21.28 -0.66 30.78
CA GLY A 151 20.05 -0.84 30.01
C GLY A 151 19.49 0.48 29.44
N PHE A 152 19.46 1.54 30.25
CA PHE A 152 18.99 2.86 29.80
C PHE A 152 19.98 3.54 28.84
N GLY A 153 21.28 3.34 29.02
CA GLY A 153 22.31 3.87 28.12
C GLY A 153 22.18 3.32 26.69
N VAL A 154 21.87 2.04 26.53
CA VAL A 154 21.61 1.42 25.22
C VAL A 154 20.39 2.04 24.54
N LEU A 155 19.32 2.33 25.30
CA LEU A 155 18.12 3.00 24.76
C LEU A 155 18.42 4.45 24.34
N ALA A 156 19.15 5.19 25.19
CA ALA A 156 19.51 6.59 24.93
C ALA A 156 20.42 6.73 23.71
N TYR A 157 21.42 5.86 23.57
CA TYR A 157 22.31 5.83 22.40
C TYR A 157 21.54 5.61 21.10
N HIS A 158 20.52 4.75 21.13
CA HIS A 158 19.70 4.50 19.96
C HIS A 158 18.69 5.58 19.66
N ALA A 159 18.09 6.20 20.68
CA ALA A 159 17.26 7.39 20.48
C ALA A 159 18.08 8.51 19.82
N TRP A 160 19.34 8.68 20.24
CA TRP A 160 20.26 9.64 19.63
C TRP A 160 20.62 9.26 18.18
N GLN A 161 20.95 8.00 17.90
CA GLN A 161 21.21 7.56 16.53
C GLN A 161 19.99 7.76 15.61
N ALA A 162 18.78 7.51 16.10
CA ALA A 162 17.56 7.73 15.33
C ALA A 162 17.37 9.21 15.00
N ASP A 163 17.57 10.11 15.96
CA ASP A 163 17.47 11.56 15.77
C ASP A 163 18.55 12.11 14.83
N VAL A 164 19.77 11.55 14.85
CA VAL A 164 20.86 11.94 13.93
C VAL A 164 20.60 11.50 12.49
N VAL A 165 19.96 10.34 12.27
CA VAL A 165 19.63 9.85 10.92
C VAL A 165 18.46 10.61 10.29
N GLU A 166 17.61 11.24 11.10
CA GLU A 166 16.45 12.03 10.64
C GLU A 166 16.77 13.50 10.35
N ARG A 167 17.93 14.03 10.75
CA ARG A 167 18.43 15.38 10.42
C ARG A 167 19.29 15.39 9.15
#